data_AF-A0A0J1FKU6-F1
#
_entry.id   AF-A0A0J1FKU6-F1
#
_cell.length_a   1.000
_cell.length_b   1.000
_cell.length_c   1.000
_cell.angle_alpha   90.00
_cell.angle_beta   90.00
_cell.angle_gamma   90.00
#
_symmetry.space_group_name_H-M   'P 1'
#
loop_
_entity.id
_entity.type
_entity.pdbx_description
1 polymer ?
#
loop_
_entity_poly.entity_id
_entity_poly.type
_entity_poly.pdbx_seq_one_letter_code
_entity_poly.pdbx_strand_id
1 'polypeptide(L)'
;MPFIPAANFVVLELVGGITGGFGPAQLAFVRNLSDGNRDGGPGGHGWRVPPNHALVVTGVDWQYNHPQGAAFAGTRQIFRLFLQNLANPTLIERVFESSILLGSKGEAGISEALSVGFVVSSQARLVPDVTPGPEGPPSGINHAIVRGYLIPDA
;
A
#
# COMPACT_ATOMS: atom_id res chain seq x y z
N MET A 1 -1.26 19.05 -17.56
CA MET A 1 -0.56 18.23 -16.56
C MET A 1 0.93 18.35 -16.81
N PRO A 2 1.79 18.46 -15.78
CA PRO A 2 3.24 18.44 -15.97
C PRO A 2 3.67 17.10 -16.60
N PHE A 3 4.70 17.13 -17.44
CA PHE A 3 5.30 15.92 -18.00
C PHE A 3 6.06 15.18 -16.89
N ILE A 4 5.75 13.91 -16.71
CA ILE A 4 6.42 13.03 -15.74
C ILE A 4 7.20 11.99 -16.55
N PRO A 5 8.54 11.92 -16.43
CA PRO A 5 9.32 10.89 -17.09
C PRO A 5 8.84 9.48 -16.70
N ALA A 6 8.86 8.53 -17.65
CA ALA A 6 8.45 7.15 -17.39
C ALA A 6 9.16 6.53 -16.16
N ALA A 7 10.45 6.84 -15.99
CA ALA A 7 11.27 6.38 -14.87
C ALA A 7 10.77 6.84 -13.49
N ASN A 8 10.00 7.94 -13.46
CA ASN A 8 9.47 8.51 -12.23
C ASN A 8 8.12 7.90 -11.86
N PHE A 9 7.44 7.16 -12.74
CA PHE A 9 6.23 6.45 -12.36
C PHE A 9 6.55 5.32 -11.38
N VAL A 10 5.76 5.22 -10.33
CA VAL A 10 5.90 4.22 -9.28
C VAL A 10 4.61 3.43 -9.20
N VAL A 11 4.75 2.11 -9.35
CA VAL A 11 3.70 1.13 -9.06
C VAL A 11 4.22 0.24 -7.96
N LEU A 12 3.58 0.28 -6.81
CA LEU A 12 3.90 -0.57 -5.67
C LEU A 12 2.87 -1.67 -5.54
N GLU A 13 3.33 -2.86 -5.19
CA GLU A 13 2.50 -4.02 -4.90
C GLU A 13 2.74 -4.47 -3.47
N LEU A 14 1.67 -4.75 -2.74
CA LEU A 14 1.72 -5.27 -1.38
C LEU A 14 2.14 -6.74 -1.38
N VAL A 15 3.05 -7.07 -0.48
CA VAL A 15 3.50 -8.44 -0.19
C VAL A 15 3.49 -8.67 1.33
N GLY A 16 3.27 -9.91 1.76
CA GLY A 16 3.37 -10.32 3.16
C GLY A 16 4.60 -11.19 3.44
N GLY A 17 4.91 -11.40 4.72
CA GLY A 17 6.05 -12.23 5.15
C GLY A 17 7.42 -11.60 4.89
N ILE A 18 7.48 -10.27 4.72
CA ILE A 18 8.74 -9.56 4.52
C ILE A 18 9.41 -9.28 5.86
N THR A 19 10.67 -9.69 6.02
CA THR A 19 11.45 -9.38 7.21
C THR A 19 11.43 -7.87 7.51
N GLY A 20 10.93 -7.50 8.70
CA GLY A 20 10.78 -6.10 9.12
C GLY A 20 9.53 -5.40 8.55
N GLY A 21 8.62 -6.14 7.91
CA GLY A 21 7.32 -5.65 7.47
C GLY A 21 6.41 -5.21 8.63
N PHE A 22 5.28 -4.61 8.28
CA PHE A 22 4.33 -4.03 9.21
C PHE A 22 3.27 -5.04 9.65
N GLY A 23 2.83 -4.94 10.90
CA GLY A 23 1.77 -5.77 11.46
C GLY A 23 2.13 -7.26 11.59
N PRO A 24 1.20 -8.08 12.11
CA PRO A 24 1.41 -9.51 12.31
C PRO A 24 1.71 -10.26 11.01
N ALA A 25 1.19 -9.80 9.88
CA ALA A 25 1.41 -10.42 8.58
C ALA A 25 2.69 -9.94 7.86
N GLN A 26 3.47 -9.06 8.50
CA GLN A 26 4.74 -8.56 7.98
C GLN A 26 4.60 -7.95 6.57
N LEU A 27 3.60 -7.07 6.44
CA LEU A 27 3.22 -6.42 5.20
C LEU A 27 4.24 -5.35 4.77
N ALA A 28 4.62 -5.36 3.50
CA ALA A 28 5.47 -4.34 2.91
C ALA A 28 5.15 -4.16 1.42
N PHE A 29 5.55 -3.03 0.85
CA PHE A 29 5.41 -2.77 -0.58
C PHE A 29 6.71 -3.07 -1.32
N VAL A 30 6.61 -3.64 -2.52
CA VAL A 30 7.69 -3.75 -3.50
C VAL A 30 7.34 -2.95 -4.75
N ARG A 31 8.32 -2.43 -5.48
CA ARG A 31 8.06 -1.68 -6.72
C ARG A 31 8.06 -2.61 -7.92
N ASN A 32 7.01 -2.58 -8.72
CA ASN A 32 6.97 -3.19 -10.04
C ASN A 32 7.65 -2.25 -11.05
N LEU A 33 8.63 -2.78 -11.76
CA LEU A 33 9.40 -2.08 -12.78
C LEU A 33 8.75 -2.29 -14.16
N SER A 34 9.00 -1.37 -15.10
CA SER A 34 8.37 -1.38 -16.42
C SER A 34 8.82 -2.54 -17.32
N ASP A 35 9.88 -3.24 -16.95
CA ASP A 35 10.40 -4.44 -17.60
C ASP A 35 9.79 -5.74 -17.04
N GLY A 36 8.87 -5.63 -16.08
CA GLY A 36 8.23 -6.78 -15.41
C GLY A 36 9.02 -7.31 -14.21
N ASN A 37 10.18 -6.73 -13.86
CA ASN A 37 10.91 -7.09 -12.65
C ASN A 37 10.34 -6.40 -11.39
N ARG A 38 10.78 -6.88 -10.23
CA ARG A 38 10.43 -6.31 -8.92
C ARG A 38 11.66 -5.76 -8.23
N ASP A 39 11.55 -4.53 -7.72
CA ASP A 39 12.49 -3.94 -6.78
C ASP A 39 11.93 -4.11 -5.35
N GLY A 40 12.49 -5.08 -4.63
CA GLY A 40 12.16 -5.37 -3.24
C GLY A 40 12.78 -4.42 -2.22
N GLY A 41 13.54 -3.41 -2.67
CA GLY A 41 14.30 -2.52 -1.83
C GLY A 41 15.57 -3.16 -1.23
N PRO A 42 16.37 -2.37 -0.48
CA PRO A 42 17.62 -2.83 0.11
C PRO A 42 17.41 -4.05 1.01
N GLY A 43 18.14 -5.13 0.73
CA GLY A 43 18.05 -6.39 1.50
C GLY A 43 16.69 -7.10 1.42
N GLY A 44 15.79 -6.69 0.53
CA GLY A 44 14.45 -7.27 0.43
C GLY A 44 13.48 -6.83 1.53
N HIS A 45 13.77 -5.74 2.25
CA HIS A 45 12.95 -5.22 3.36
C HIS A 45 11.78 -4.32 2.92
N GLY A 46 11.33 -4.48 1.68
CA GLY A 46 10.38 -3.61 1.01
C GLY A 46 11.04 -2.38 0.41
N TRP A 47 10.41 -1.88 -0.65
CA TRP A 47 10.83 -0.69 -1.37
C TRP A 47 10.78 0.57 -0.48
N ARG A 48 11.66 1.53 -0.78
CA ARG A 48 11.74 2.83 -0.11
C ARG A 48 11.87 3.94 -1.14
N VAL A 49 11.32 5.11 -0.80
CA VAL A 49 11.51 6.31 -1.61
C VAL A 49 13.01 6.65 -1.63
N PRO A 50 13.62 6.84 -2.81
CA PRO A 50 15.04 7.18 -2.91
C PRO A 50 15.38 8.48 -2.17
N PRO A 51 16.64 8.65 -1.71
CA PRO A 51 17.09 9.93 -1.16
C PRO A 51 16.84 11.09 -2.13
N ASN A 52 16.57 12.27 -1.56
CA ASN A 52 16.27 13.51 -2.29
C ASN A 52 15.02 13.43 -3.20
N HIS A 53 14.14 12.45 -2.96
CA HIS A 53 12.87 12.33 -3.64
C HIS A 53 11.73 12.16 -2.64
N ALA A 54 10.54 12.57 -3.08
CA ALA A 54 9.28 12.22 -2.46
C ALA A 54 8.40 11.47 -3.47
N LEU A 55 7.62 10.51 -2.99
CA LEU A 55 6.59 9.83 -3.77
C LEU A 55 5.26 10.54 -3.56
N VAL A 56 4.68 11.05 -4.64
CA VAL A 56 3.28 11.50 -4.67
C VAL A 56 2.41 10.32 -5.04
N VAL A 57 1.59 9.83 -4.11
CA VAL A 57 0.60 8.77 -4.34
C VAL A 57 -0.67 9.38 -4.89
N THR A 58 -1.16 8.85 -6.00
CA THR A 58 -2.34 9.35 -6.71
C THR A 58 -3.40 8.29 -6.95
N GLY A 59 -3.12 7.02 -6.67
CA GLY A 59 -4.12 5.97 -6.77
C GLY A 59 -3.83 4.78 -5.87
N VAL A 60 -4.89 4.15 -5.39
CA VAL A 60 -4.80 2.96 -4.54
C VAL A 60 -5.88 1.98 -4.98
N ASP A 61 -5.48 0.74 -5.23
CA ASP A 61 -6.40 -0.38 -5.40
C ASP A 61 -6.29 -1.35 -4.23
N TRP A 62 -7.42 -1.92 -3.87
CA TRP A 62 -7.53 -2.98 -2.88
C TRP A 62 -8.33 -4.15 -3.44
N GLN A 63 -7.92 -5.35 -3.06
CA GLN A 63 -8.73 -6.54 -3.14
C GLN A 63 -8.66 -7.28 -1.81
N TYR A 64 -9.81 -7.64 -1.29
CA TYR A 64 -9.95 -8.28 0.00
C TYR A 64 -10.84 -9.51 -0.08
N ASN A 65 -10.39 -10.61 0.53
CA ASN A 65 -11.19 -11.82 0.69
C ASN A 65 -11.20 -12.22 2.17
N HIS A 66 -12.38 -12.25 2.77
CA HIS A 66 -12.54 -12.67 4.16
C HIS A 66 -12.34 -14.18 4.30
N PRO A 67 -11.59 -14.68 5.31
CA PRO A 67 -11.34 -16.12 5.48
C PRO A 67 -12.61 -16.96 5.67
N GLN A 68 -13.68 -16.35 6.18
CA GLN A 68 -14.99 -17.01 6.40
C GLN A 68 -15.96 -16.86 5.22
N GLY A 69 -15.51 -16.27 4.11
CA GLY A 69 -16.27 -16.17 2.86
C GLY A 69 -17.66 -15.56 3.04
N ALA A 70 -18.67 -16.21 2.47
CA ALA A 70 -20.07 -15.75 2.43
C ALA A 70 -20.66 -15.40 3.81
N ALA A 71 -20.14 -15.96 4.91
CA ALA A 71 -20.61 -15.63 6.26
C ALA A 71 -20.39 -14.15 6.64
N PHE A 72 -19.50 -13.45 5.92
CA PHE A 72 -19.17 -12.04 6.14
C PHE A 72 -19.67 -11.13 5.00
N ALA A 73 -20.58 -11.64 4.16
CA ALA A 73 -21.26 -10.82 3.18
C ALA A 73 -21.98 -9.63 3.84
N GLY A 74 -21.92 -8.46 3.21
CA GLY A 74 -22.52 -7.24 3.74
C GLY A 74 -21.76 -6.60 4.90
N THR A 75 -20.62 -7.13 5.31
CA THR A 75 -19.77 -6.48 6.32
C THR A 75 -18.91 -5.40 5.68
N ARG A 76 -18.61 -4.34 6.44
CA ARG A 76 -17.75 -3.24 5.99
C ARG A 76 -16.31 -3.53 6.36
N GLN A 77 -15.41 -3.37 5.41
CA GLN A 77 -13.95 -3.38 5.62
C GLN A 77 -13.40 -1.98 5.37
N ILE A 78 -12.51 -1.53 6.24
CA ILE A 78 -11.86 -0.21 6.15
C ILE A 78 -10.37 -0.45 5.93
N PHE A 79 -9.84 -0.01 4.80
CA PHE A 79 -8.42 -0.07 4.48
C PHE A 79 -7.78 1.26 4.76
N ARG A 80 -6.58 1.24 5.34
CA ARG A 80 -5.82 2.44 5.66
C ARG A 80 -4.41 2.31 5.14
N LEU A 81 -3.85 3.46 4.77
CA LEU A 81 -2.41 3.61 4.60
C LEU A 81 -1.90 4.60 5.63
N PHE A 82 -0.77 4.24 6.23
CA PHE A 82 -0.05 5.06 7.16
C PHE A 82 1.35 5.37 6.64
N LEU A 83 1.89 6.50 7.07
CA LEU A 83 3.31 6.81 7.02
C LEU A 83 3.94 6.40 8.34
N GLN A 84 4.88 5.46 8.29
CA GLN A 84 5.71 5.13 9.44
C GLN A 84 7.09 5.78 9.27
N ASN A 85 7.52 6.53 10.27
CA ASN A 85 8.85 7.12 10.28
C ASN A 85 9.93 6.02 10.39
N LEU A 86 10.99 6.13 9.59
CA LEU A 86 12.06 5.12 9.56
C LEU A 86 13.04 5.22 10.74
N ALA A 87 13.27 6.42 11.26
CA ALA A 87 14.15 6.65 12.41
C ALA A 87 13.45 6.36 13.75
N ASN A 88 12.13 6.59 13.82
CA ASN A 88 11.30 6.28 14.97
C ASN A 88 10.01 5.55 14.54
N PRO A 89 10.02 4.21 14.43
CA PRO A 89 8.89 3.42 13.94
C PRO A 89 7.61 3.51 14.78
N THR A 90 7.66 4.09 15.98
CA THR A 90 6.47 4.35 16.81
C THR A 90 5.66 5.54 16.32
N LEU A 91 6.26 6.42 15.51
CA LEU A 91 5.57 7.54 14.86
C LEU A 91 4.93 7.04 13.57
N ILE A 92 3.60 6.92 13.62
CA ILE A 92 2.77 6.40 12.54
C ILE A 92 1.59 7.37 12.34
N GLU A 93 1.43 7.89 11.13
CA GLU A 93 0.36 8.84 10.78
C GLU A 93 -0.51 8.32 9.64
N ARG A 94 -1.84 8.39 9.78
CA ARG A 94 -2.77 7.92 8.74
C ARG A 94 -2.87 8.96 7.63
N VAL A 95 -2.68 8.54 6.38
CA VAL A 95 -2.71 9.44 5.21
C VAL A 95 -3.79 9.11 4.20
N PHE A 96 -4.36 7.90 4.28
CA PHE A 96 -5.45 7.48 3.41
C PHE A 96 -6.35 6.47 4.11
N GLU A 97 -7.63 6.54 3.82
CA GLU A 97 -8.64 5.60 4.28
C GLU A 97 -9.67 5.38 3.18
N SER A 98 -10.02 4.13 2.92
CA SER A 98 -11.09 3.71 2.02
C SER A 98 -11.92 2.63 2.68
N SER A 99 -13.15 2.41 2.19
CA SER A 99 -13.97 1.34 2.73
C SER A 99 -14.76 0.63 1.64
N ILE A 100 -14.92 -0.69 1.79
CA ILE A 100 -15.76 -1.50 0.91
C ILE A 100 -16.81 -2.25 1.72
N LEU A 101 -17.89 -2.61 1.04
CA LEU A 101 -18.87 -3.58 1.54
C LEU A 101 -18.59 -4.93 0.87
N LEU A 102 -18.44 -5.99 1.66
CA LEU A 102 -18.15 -7.30 1.11
C LEU A 102 -19.36 -7.87 0.37
N GLY A 103 -19.11 -8.47 -0.80
CA GLY A 103 -20.11 -9.12 -1.61
C GLY A 103 -20.59 -10.45 -1.03
N SER A 104 -21.46 -11.14 -1.78
CA SER A 104 -22.10 -12.40 -1.35
C SER A 104 -21.13 -13.55 -1.03
N LYS A 105 -19.88 -13.46 -1.47
CA LYS A 105 -18.81 -14.42 -1.17
C LYS A 105 -17.83 -13.96 -0.10
N GLY A 106 -18.06 -12.81 0.56
CA GLY A 106 -17.11 -12.24 1.52
C GLY A 106 -15.87 -11.64 0.86
N GLU A 107 -15.98 -11.26 -0.41
CA GLU A 107 -14.91 -10.64 -1.20
C GLU A 107 -15.39 -9.33 -1.79
N ALA A 108 -14.48 -8.38 -1.94
CA ALA A 108 -14.71 -7.15 -2.69
C ALA A 108 -13.37 -6.48 -3.02
N GLY A 109 -13.43 -5.49 -3.89
CA GLY A 109 -12.30 -4.63 -4.21
C GLY A 109 -12.76 -3.23 -4.55
N ILE A 110 -11.84 -2.28 -4.47
CA ILE A 110 -12.07 -0.89 -4.83
C ILE A 110 -10.81 -0.30 -5.46
N SER A 111 -11.01 0.58 -6.41
CA SER A 111 -9.96 1.39 -7.04
C SER A 111 -10.27 2.85 -6.80
N GLU A 112 -9.37 3.56 -6.12
CA GLU A 112 -9.51 4.98 -5.84
C GLU A 112 -8.45 5.79 -6.59
N ALA A 113 -8.92 6.71 -7.44
CA ALA A 113 -8.09 7.75 -8.02
C ALA A 113 -8.20 9.00 -7.13
N LEU A 114 -7.08 9.44 -6.56
CA LEU A 114 -7.03 10.54 -5.60
C LEU A 114 -7.01 11.87 -6.34
N SER A 115 -7.88 12.79 -5.94
CA SER A 115 -7.97 14.13 -6.55
C SER A 115 -6.72 14.99 -6.30
N VAL A 116 -6.12 14.87 -5.12
CA VAL A 116 -4.89 15.62 -4.73
C VAL A 116 -3.73 14.71 -4.34
N GLY A 117 -4.00 13.46 -3.94
CA GLY A 117 -2.99 12.53 -3.49
C GLY A 117 -2.44 12.83 -2.09
N PHE A 118 -1.39 12.09 -1.71
CA PHE A 118 -0.60 12.34 -0.50
C PHE A 118 0.88 12.02 -0.78
N VAL A 119 1.77 12.52 0.09
CA VAL A 119 3.22 12.47 -0.14
C VAL A 119 3.90 11.54 0.86
N VAL A 120 4.83 10.73 0.37
CA VAL A 120 5.74 9.89 1.16
C VAL A 120 7.16 10.38 0.94
N SER A 121 7.84 10.87 1.98
CA SER A 121 9.25 11.27 1.89
C SER A 121 10.19 10.07 2.01
N SER A 122 11.48 10.28 1.71
CA SER A 122 12.52 9.27 1.91
C SER A 122 12.75 8.88 3.38
N GLN A 123 12.17 9.61 4.33
CA GLN A 123 12.29 9.36 5.78
C GLN A 123 11.14 8.51 6.35
N ALA A 124 10.18 8.14 5.50
CA ALA A 124 9.04 7.32 5.88
C ALA A 124 8.90 6.11 4.96
N ARG A 125 8.13 5.12 5.42
CA ARG A 125 7.60 4.06 4.57
C ARG A 125 6.08 4.02 4.66
N LEU A 126 5.47 3.61 3.55
CA LEU A 126 4.05 3.34 3.49
C LEU A 126 3.75 1.97 4.12
N VAL A 127 2.78 1.91 5.02
CA VAL A 127 2.34 0.66 5.64
C VAL A 127 0.81 0.55 5.59
N PRO A 128 0.25 -0.62 5.22
CA PRO A 128 -1.19 -0.82 5.16
C PRO A 128 -1.77 -1.41 6.45
N ASP A 129 -3.08 -1.23 6.62
CA ASP A 129 -3.91 -1.82 7.66
C ASP A 129 -5.31 -2.08 7.10
N VAL A 130 -6.03 -3.03 7.71
CA VAL A 130 -7.46 -3.25 7.46
C VAL A 130 -8.19 -3.52 8.77
N THR A 131 -9.34 -2.88 8.93
CA THR A 131 -10.20 -3.09 10.08
C THR A 131 -11.68 -3.27 9.66
N PRO A 132 -12.37 -4.30 10.18
CA PRO A 132 -11.83 -5.40 10.99
C PRO A 132 -10.82 -6.27 10.21
N GLY A 133 -9.91 -6.93 10.91
CA GLY A 133 -8.93 -7.83 10.28
C GLY A 133 -9.59 -9.08 9.64
N PRO A 134 -8.80 -10.01 9.08
CA PRO A 134 -7.33 -10.05 9.10
C PRO A 134 -6.66 -9.18 8.02
N GLU A 135 -5.39 -8.82 8.26
CA GLU A 135 -4.53 -8.08 7.32
C GLU A 135 -4.16 -8.89 6.07
N GLY A 136 -3.93 -10.20 6.21
CA GLY A 136 -3.54 -11.13 5.13
C GLY A 136 -2.07 -11.04 4.75
N PRO A 137 -1.56 -11.90 3.84
CA PRO A 137 -2.12 -13.18 3.33
C PRO A 137 -2.08 -14.32 4.36
N PRO A 138 -2.81 -15.46 4.18
CA PRO A 138 -3.54 -15.93 2.98
C PRO A 138 -5.01 -15.49 2.87
N SER A 139 -5.52 -14.70 3.81
CA SER A 139 -6.86 -14.10 3.76
C SER A 139 -6.81 -12.75 4.42
N GLY A 140 -7.62 -11.80 3.97
CA GLY A 140 -7.45 -10.39 4.28
C GLY A 140 -7.22 -9.59 3.00
N ILE A 141 -6.27 -8.64 3.04
CA ILE A 141 -5.82 -7.93 1.84
C ILE A 141 -5.04 -8.92 0.98
N ASN A 142 -5.64 -9.36 -0.12
CA ASN A 142 -4.98 -10.27 -1.07
C ASN A 142 -4.14 -9.51 -2.08
N HIS A 143 -4.59 -8.32 -2.49
CA HIS A 143 -3.84 -7.44 -3.35
C HIS A 143 -4.02 -6.00 -2.88
N ALA A 144 -2.93 -5.24 -2.87
CA ALA A 144 -3.01 -3.80 -2.86
C ALA A 144 -1.97 -3.24 -3.84
N ILE A 145 -2.42 -2.31 -4.69
CA ILE A 145 -1.56 -1.62 -5.65
C ILE A 145 -1.60 -0.14 -5.33
N VAL A 146 -0.44 0.47 -5.10
CA VAL A 146 -0.30 1.91 -4.91
C VAL A 146 0.38 2.50 -6.13
N ARG A 147 -0.21 3.54 -6.71
CA ARG A 147 0.30 4.23 -7.90
C ARG A 147 0.65 5.66 -7.56
N GLY A 148 1.73 6.13 -8.18
CA GLY A 148 2.19 7.48 -7.97
C GLY A 148 3.38 7.82 -8.85
N TYR A 149 4.07 8.88 -8.49
CA TYR A 149 5.30 9.30 -9.15
C TYR A 149 6.27 9.98 -8.20
N LEU A 150 7.56 9.92 -8.54
CA LEU A 150 8.61 10.60 -7.81
C LEU A 150 8.72 12.07 -8.23
N ILE A 151 8.90 12.93 -7.25
CA ILE A 151 9.31 14.33 -7.39
C ILE A 151 10.61 14.56 -6.60
N PRO A 152 11.42 15.58 -6.95
CA PRO A 152 12.51 16.01 -6.08
C PRO A 152 11.98 16.42 -4.70
N ASP A 153 12.65 15.98 -3.64
CA ASP A 153 12.39 16.46 -2.28
C ASP A 153 13.13 17.80 -2.11
N ALA A 154 12.43 18.80 -1.57
CA ALA A 154 12.93 20.17 -1.44
C ALA A 154 13.85 20.35 -0.23
#